data_AF-A0A5Q4H1H4-F1
#
_entry.id   AF-A0A5Q4H1H4-F1
#
_cell.length_a   1.000
_cell.length_b   1.000
_cell.length_c   1.000
_cell.angle_alpha   90.00
_cell.angle_beta   90.00
_cell.angle_gamma   90.00
#
_symmetry.space_group_name_H-M   'P 1'
#
loop_
_entity.id
_entity.type
_entity.pdbx_description
1 polymer ?
#
loop_
_entity_poly.entity_id
_entity_poly.type
_entity_poly.pdbx_seq_one_letter_code
_entity_poly.pdbx_strand_id
1 'polypeptide(L)'
;MKTDDNGYRLIVRALGVSVDSVWESDKGVDKEAQVAQVYEKLGLDPGVKPSMTFMEPYEFLRKYVDREGLDEKQLYELESKVHEPWTLDDLPMMEPWLEQSAPVLDLVGQAVLKPTFCIPLTRSEHPTILANTTLFSDIGRMRSFARMLQTRAQYRIGTSDIDGAMADVISCKRLCRHLEAQQAMVHALVGIAIRGVAAAVGIAAVRESSPSEEQLLRFLDELNAIPVRLDMDQIRLTERYYALDLLQAMAVGDESLSGFFAEWHHLEEFHPGLVAYLAFDWNLVMQRVNEHYDDWGNSLFLHPPRLSPASLMINKRSLGLADLMAGILMPAVQAFDEATFRTRCLDNLQRIALAMLIYERQHGTLPPAYSVDASGQPLHSWRVLLLPYVGQAELFDKLRLDEPWDSDHNRQFHDAAPAIYRCPSTVLLPGQTSYSVIVGKNSAFPAGQGMSLDESEMNRILVVERERPVGWMEPTSELARSTAIQGINRRHAEQDGLGSPHPGGLNVGLRDGSSRFISETIDLQVLQSLVDGTQDRPDY
;
A
#
# COMPACT_ATOMS: atom_id res chain seq x y z
N MET A 1 23.18 -13.72 6.77
CA MET A 1 22.08 -14.64 6.39
C MET A 1 21.96 -15.88 7.29
N LYS A 2 23.08 -16.53 7.68
CA LYS A 2 23.09 -17.80 8.44
C LYS A 2 22.95 -17.66 9.98
N THR A 3 22.44 -16.52 10.46
CA THR A 3 22.32 -16.21 11.90
C THR A 3 20.85 -16.20 12.33
N ASP A 4 20.58 -16.37 13.63
CA ASP A 4 19.22 -16.23 14.19
C ASP A 4 18.75 -14.75 14.22
N ASP A 5 19.63 -13.81 13.88
CA ASP A 5 19.31 -12.39 13.62
C ASP A 5 18.68 -12.16 12.24
N ASN A 6 18.58 -13.19 11.40
CA ASN A 6 17.82 -13.15 10.16
C ASN A 6 16.40 -13.68 10.37
N GLY A 7 15.41 -12.79 10.44
CA GLY A 7 14.00 -13.15 10.66
C GLY A 7 13.46 -14.14 9.64
N TYR A 8 13.76 -13.94 8.36
CA TYR A 8 13.33 -14.86 7.29
C TYR A 8 13.86 -16.29 7.50
N ARG A 9 15.05 -16.44 8.09
CA ARG A 9 15.60 -17.75 8.42
C ARG A 9 14.78 -18.49 9.47
N LEU A 10 14.20 -17.77 10.44
CA LEU A 10 13.32 -18.38 11.44
C LEU A 10 12.03 -18.91 10.80
N ILE A 11 11.46 -18.14 9.86
CA ILE A 11 10.29 -18.54 9.07
C ILE A 11 10.60 -19.83 8.29
N VAL A 12 11.69 -19.85 7.52
CA VAL A 12 12.06 -21.02 6.72
C VAL A 12 12.37 -22.24 7.60
N ARG A 13 13.01 -22.07 8.76
CA ARG A 13 13.28 -23.17 9.68
C ARG A 13 11.98 -23.85 10.17
N ALA A 14 10.95 -23.06 10.47
CA ALA A 14 9.72 -23.60 11.06
C ALA A 14 8.70 -24.07 10.00
N LEU A 15 8.63 -23.39 8.86
CA LEU A 15 7.59 -23.59 7.83
C LEU A 15 8.13 -24.15 6.51
N GLY A 16 9.45 -24.31 6.38
CA GLY A 16 10.09 -24.67 5.13
C GLY A 16 10.08 -23.54 4.10
N VAL A 17 10.36 -23.90 2.84
CA VAL A 17 10.28 -23.00 1.68
C VAL A 17 9.01 -23.32 0.91
N SER A 18 8.27 -22.30 0.48
CA SER A 18 7.10 -22.52 -0.36
C SER A 18 7.54 -22.83 -1.79
N VAL A 19 7.05 -23.92 -2.38
CA VAL A 19 7.34 -24.31 -3.78
C VAL A 19 6.11 -24.28 -4.69
N ASP A 20 4.94 -24.11 -4.10
CA ASP A 20 3.68 -24.01 -4.81
C ASP A 20 3.58 -22.60 -5.38
N SER A 21 3.89 -22.49 -6.67
CA SER A 21 3.75 -21.26 -7.43
C SER A 21 2.68 -21.44 -8.49
N VAL A 22 1.88 -20.39 -8.66
CA VAL A 22 0.76 -20.34 -9.61
C VAL A 22 1.21 -19.70 -10.94
N TRP A 23 2.48 -19.29 -11.03
CA TRP A 23 3.02 -18.56 -12.18
C TRP A 23 3.57 -19.52 -13.24
N GLU A 24 3.19 -19.32 -14.49
CA GLU A 24 3.63 -20.17 -15.60
C GLU A 24 5.14 -20.04 -15.90
N SER A 25 5.76 -18.92 -15.51
CA SER A 25 7.21 -18.66 -15.62
C SER A 25 8.08 -19.65 -14.83
N ASP A 26 7.47 -20.45 -13.95
CA ASP A 26 8.16 -21.50 -13.19
C ASP A 26 8.20 -22.86 -13.92
N LYS A 27 7.67 -22.95 -15.15
CA LYS A 27 7.77 -24.15 -16.00
C LYS A 27 9.21 -24.29 -16.52
N GLY A 28 9.92 -25.34 -16.09
CA GLY A 28 11.29 -25.65 -16.52
C GLY A 28 12.39 -25.28 -15.50
N VAL A 29 12.01 -24.66 -14.38
CA VAL A 29 12.93 -24.36 -13.28
C VAL A 29 13.07 -25.57 -12.35
N ASP A 30 14.31 -25.96 -12.02
CA ASP A 30 14.57 -26.98 -11.00
C ASP A 30 14.29 -26.42 -9.61
N LYS A 31 13.02 -26.53 -9.19
CA LYS A 31 12.52 -26.04 -7.90
C LYS A 31 13.21 -26.73 -6.72
N GLU A 32 13.56 -28.02 -6.84
CA GLU A 32 14.25 -28.74 -5.78
C GLU A 32 15.66 -28.17 -5.57
N ALA A 33 16.38 -27.89 -6.64
CA ALA A 33 17.69 -27.24 -6.58
C ALA A 33 17.60 -25.81 -6.02
N GLN A 34 16.59 -25.03 -6.41
CA GLN A 34 16.39 -23.69 -5.84
C GLN A 34 16.10 -23.74 -4.34
N VAL A 35 15.24 -24.66 -3.89
CA VAL A 35 14.97 -24.87 -2.47
C VAL A 35 16.26 -25.24 -1.73
N ALA A 36 17.04 -26.19 -2.26
CA ALA A 36 18.31 -26.58 -1.65
C ALA A 36 19.26 -25.38 -1.48
N GLN A 37 19.32 -24.47 -2.46
CA GLN A 37 20.10 -23.24 -2.36
C GLN A 37 19.58 -22.26 -1.30
N VAL A 38 18.26 -22.15 -1.10
CA VAL A 38 17.69 -21.37 0.01
C VAL A 38 18.22 -21.92 1.34
N TYR A 39 18.09 -23.22 1.56
CA TYR A 39 18.56 -23.88 2.78
C TYR A 39 20.07 -23.65 2.97
N GLU A 40 20.88 -23.82 1.92
CA GLU A 40 22.33 -23.59 1.98
C GLU A 40 22.71 -22.15 2.35
N LYS A 41 22.10 -21.16 1.68
CA LYS A 41 22.35 -19.72 1.91
C LYS A 41 21.90 -19.27 3.30
N LEU A 42 20.84 -19.90 3.83
CA LEU A 42 20.39 -19.70 5.19
C LEU A 42 21.15 -20.56 6.22
N GLY A 43 21.99 -21.52 5.81
CA GLY A 43 22.64 -22.42 6.75
C GLY A 43 21.63 -23.24 7.54
N LEU A 44 20.65 -23.80 6.84
CA LEU A 44 19.64 -24.72 7.35
C LEU A 44 19.83 -26.08 6.65
N ASP A 45 19.42 -27.15 7.33
CA ASP A 45 19.45 -28.51 6.78
C ASP A 45 18.12 -28.80 6.06
N PRO A 46 18.11 -29.05 4.73
CA PRO A 46 16.90 -29.36 3.99
C PRO A 46 16.24 -30.69 4.41
N GLY A 47 16.97 -31.57 5.11
CA GLY A 47 16.42 -32.82 5.66
C GLY A 47 15.54 -32.63 6.90
N VAL A 48 15.55 -31.45 7.52
CA VAL A 48 14.71 -31.15 8.69
C VAL A 48 13.31 -30.75 8.24
N LYS A 49 12.30 -31.53 8.63
CA LYS A 49 10.91 -31.26 8.26
C LYS A 49 10.38 -30.00 8.96
N PRO A 50 9.53 -29.21 8.29
CA PRO A 50 8.81 -28.10 8.91
C PRO A 50 8.06 -28.55 10.17
N SER A 51 8.14 -27.75 11.23
CA SER A 51 7.47 -27.99 12.50
C SER A 51 6.05 -27.40 12.55
N MET A 52 5.71 -26.54 11.60
CA MET A 52 4.45 -25.80 11.55
C MET A 52 3.87 -25.82 10.13
N THR A 53 2.55 -25.63 10.02
CA THR A 53 1.82 -25.38 8.79
C THR A 53 0.80 -24.27 9.04
N PHE A 54 0.31 -23.64 7.97
CA PHE A 54 -0.73 -22.61 8.07
C PHE A 54 -1.74 -22.76 6.94
N MET A 55 -2.88 -22.11 7.10
CA MET A 55 -3.94 -21.99 6.10
C MET A 55 -4.43 -20.55 6.06
N GLU A 56 -4.63 -20.00 4.87
CA GLU A 56 -5.21 -18.66 4.76
C GLU A 56 -6.69 -18.65 5.23
N PRO A 57 -7.19 -17.52 5.77
CA PRO A 57 -8.58 -17.40 6.20
C PRO A 57 -9.57 -17.76 5.08
N TYR A 58 -9.34 -17.27 3.86
CA TYR A 58 -10.20 -17.57 2.71
C TYR A 58 -10.24 -19.07 2.39
N GLU A 59 -9.09 -19.73 2.38
CA GLU A 59 -9.01 -21.16 2.11
C GLU A 59 -9.74 -21.97 3.20
N PHE A 60 -9.59 -21.56 4.45
CA PHE A 60 -10.29 -22.16 5.58
C PHE A 60 -11.81 -22.00 5.44
N LEU A 61 -12.28 -20.78 5.17
CA LEU A 61 -13.70 -20.48 4.98
C LEU A 61 -14.29 -21.20 3.76
N ARG A 62 -13.55 -21.29 2.65
CA ARG A 62 -13.94 -22.07 1.47
C ARG A 62 -14.16 -23.54 1.84
N LYS A 63 -13.19 -24.16 2.52
CA LYS A 63 -13.29 -25.55 2.99
C LYS A 63 -14.47 -25.77 3.94
N TYR A 64 -14.74 -24.79 4.80
CA TYR A 64 -15.93 -24.80 5.66
C TYR A 64 -17.23 -24.76 4.83
N VAL A 65 -17.36 -23.79 3.93
CA VAL A 65 -18.51 -23.61 3.03
C VAL A 65 -18.79 -24.87 2.20
N ASP A 66 -17.75 -25.45 1.60
CA ASP A 66 -17.86 -26.67 0.79
C ASP A 66 -18.33 -27.86 1.64
N ARG A 67 -17.84 -27.97 2.88
CA ARG A 67 -18.21 -29.06 3.81
C ARG A 67 -19.65 -28.93 4.31
N GLU A 68 -20.09 -27.71 4.60
CA GLU A 68 -21.44 -27.43 5.09
C GLU A 68 -22.48 -27.32 3.95
N GLY A 69 -22.04 -27.33 2.68
CA GLY A 69 -22.91 -27.22 1.52
C GLY A 69 -23.52 -25.83 1.32
N LEU A 70 -22.77 -24.79 1.71
CA LEU A 70 -23.15 -23.38 1.57
C LEU A 70 -22.79 -22.85 0.16
N ASP A 71 -23.38 -21.72 -0.23
CA ASP A 71 -23.18 -21.08 -1.53
C ASP A 71 -22.07 -20.01 -1.52
N GLU A 72 -21.73 -19.49 -2.71
CA GLU A 72 -20.73 -18.42 -2.90
C GLU A 72 -21.09 -17.12 -2.18
N LYS A 73 -22.40 -16.81 -2.06
CA LYS A 73 -22.82 -15.59 -1.40
C LYS A 73 -22.49 -15.66 0.09
N GLN A 74 -22.71 -16.81 0.70
CA GLN A 74 -22.38 -17.07 2.10
C GLN A 74 -20.87 -17.05 2.34
N LEU A 75 -20.06 -17.56 1.41
CA LEU A 75 -18.60 -17.40 1.50
C LEU A 75 -18.20 -15.92 1.47
N TYR A 76 -18.76 -15.14 0.55
CA TYR A 76 -18.48 -13.72 0.45
C TYR A 76 -18.88 -12.96 1.74
N GLU A 77 -20.05 -13.26 2.32
CA GLU A 77 -20.49 -12.69 3.59
C GLU A 77 -19.51 -13.03 4.74
N LEU A 78 -19.04 -14.28 4.82
CA LEU A 78 -18.06 -14.72 5.83
C LEU A 78 -16.68 -14.06 5.60
N GLU A 79 -16.22 -14.00 4.35
CA GLU A 79 -14.98 -13.35 3.97
C GLU A 79 -15.01 -11.85 4.29
N SER A 80 -16.12 -11.17 4.00
CA SER A 80 -16.31 -9.78 4.36
C SER A 80 -16.22 -9.58 5.88
N LYS A 81 -16.91 -10.44 6.65
CA LYS A 81 -16.95 -10.36 8.12
C LYS A 81 -15.58 -10.52 8.78
N VAL A 82 -14.69 -11.37 8.28
CA VAL A 82 -13.33 -11.52 8.87
C VAL A 82 -12.43 -10.30 8.67
N HIS A 83 -12.81 -9.36 7.80
CA HIS A 83 -12.12 -8.09 7.57
C HIS A 83 -12.66 -6.94 8.44
N GLU A 84 -13.61 -7.22 9.33
CA GLU A 84 -14.23 -6.30 10.30
C GLU A 84 -14.10 -6.85 11.71
N PRO A 85 -14.24 -6.07 12.78
CA PRO A 85 -14.20 -6.62 14.13
C PRO A 85 -15.20 -7.78 14.31
N TRP A 86 -14.70 -8.91 14.80
CA TRP A 86 -15.48 -10.15 14.97
C TRP A 86 -15.10 -10.91 16.23
N THR A 87 -16.00 -11.73 16.75
CA THR A 87 -15.76 -12.64 17.90
C THR A 87 -16.09 -14.09 17.53
N LEU A 88 -15.81 -15.05 18.41
CA LEU A 88 -16.26 -16.44 18.20
C LEU A 88 -17.78 -16.61 18.35
N ASP A 89 -18.49 -15.63 18.91
CA ASP A 89 -19.96 -15.61 18.86
C ASP A 89 -20.45 -15.26 17.44
N ASP A 90 -19.75 -14.37 16.74
CA ASP A 90 -20.02 -14.04 15.33
C ASP A 90 -19.61 -15.19 14.39
N LEU A 91 -18.40 -15.74 14.59
CA LEU A 91 -17.76 -16.71 13.69
C LEU A 91 -17.22 -17.93 14.47
N PRO A 92 -18.09 -18.79 15.04
CA PRO A 92 -17.66 -19.92 15.87
C PRO A 92 -16.80 -20.92 15.10
N MET A 93 -17.00 -21.04 13.79
CA MET A 93 -16.22 -21.95 12.94
C MET A 93 -14.73 -21.56 12.83
N MET A 94 -14.35 -20.34 13.19
CA MET A 94 -12.98 -19.83 13.08
C MET A 94 -12.08 -20.23 14.27
N GLU A 95 -12.62 -20.81 15.35
CA GLU A 95 -11.84 -21.24 16.52
C GLU A 95 -10.65 -22.15 16.14
N PRO A 96 -10.83 -23.23 15.36
CA PRO A 96 -9.70 -24.09 14.97
C PRO A 96 -8.66 -23.35 14.12
N TRP A 97 -9.09 -22.39 13.29
CA TRP A 97 -8.18 -21.59 12.48
C TRP A 97 -7.31 -20.68 13.35
N LEU A 98 -7.89 -20.07 14.39
CA LEU A 98 -7.16 -19.24 15.35
C LEU A 98 -6.11 -20.07 16.10
N GLU A 99 -6.50 -21.24 16.62
CA GLU A 99 -5.60 -22.14 17.35
C GLU A 99 -4.43 -22.61 16.48
N GLN A 100 -4.70 -23.00 15.24
CA GLN A 100 -3.67 -23.47 14.31
C GLN A 100 -2.75 -22.33 13.84
N SER A 101 -3.30 -21.14 13.60
CA SER A 101 -2.56 -20.01 13.03
C SER A 101 -1.75 -19.23 14.05
N ALA A 102 -2.14 -19.23 15.33
CA ALA A 102 -1.51 -18.41 16.36
C ALA A 102 0.02 -18.63 16.49
N PRO A 103 0.55 -19.87 16.57
CA PRO A 103 2.00 -20.08 16.65
C PRO A 103 2.76 -19.55 15.44
N VAL A 104 2.16 -19.63 14.25
CA VAL A 104 2.75 -19.14 13.00
C VAL A 104 2.79 -17.62 13.00
N LEU A 105 1.70 -16.97 13.38
CA LEU A 105 1.61 -15.52 13.43
C LEU A 105 2.53 -14.92 14.50
N ASP A 106 2.69 -15.61 15.64
CA ASP A 106 3.64 -15.20 16.69
C ASP A 106 5.09 -15.35 16.24
N LEU A 107 5.40 -16.42 15.49
CA LEU A 107 6.70 -16.57 14.84
C LEU A 107 6.96 -15.43 13.84
N VAL A 108 5.97 -15.07 13.02
CA VAL A 108 6.09 -13.95 12.07
C VAL A 108 6.35 -12.65 12.84
N GLY A 109 5.58 -12.38 13.90
CA GLY A 109 5.79 -11.22 14.77
C GLY A 109 7.21 -11.16 15.34
N GLN A 110 7.76 -12.28 15.81
CA GLN A 110 9.15 -12.35 16.28
C GLN A 110 10.18 -12.18 15.16
N ALA A 111 9.91 -12.75 13.98
CA ALA A 111 10.81 -12.70 12.83
C ALA A 111 10.98 -11.28 12.31
N VAL A 112 9.90 -10.50 12.22
CA VAL A 112 9.96 -9.13 11.69
C VAL A 112 10.63 -8.14 12.64
N LEU A 113 10.81 -8.50 13.91
CA LEU A 113 11.59 -7.73 14.89
C LEU A 113 13.11 -7.94 14.76
N LYS A 114 13.54 -8.93 13.98
CA LYS A 114 14.97 -9.22 13.84
C LYS A 114 15.71 -8.12 13.08
N PRO A 115 17.01 -7.88 13.39
CA PRO A 115 17.80 -6.83 12.74
C PRO A 115 17.99 -7.02 11.23
N THR A 116 17.81 -8.24 10.73
CA THR A 116 17.92 -8.57 9.31
C THR A 116 16.73 -9.42 8.88
N PHE A 117 16.26 -9.21 7.65
CA PHE A 117 15.28 -10.08 6.99
C PHE A 117 15.69 -10.19 5.52
N CYS A 118 16.46 -11.21 5.19
CA CYS A 118 17.05 -11.36 3.86
C CYS A 118 16.51 -12.63 3.20
N ILE A 119 15.77 -12.44 2.11
CA ILE A 119 15.29 -13.50 1.24
C ILE A 119 16.41 -13.79 0.23
N PRO A 120 16.97 -15.01 0.20
CA PRO A 120 18.06 -15.33 -0.73
C PRO A 120 17.58 -15.33 -2.18
N LEU A 121 18.37 -14.69 -3.05
CA LEU A 121 18.30 -14.95 -4.49
C LEU A 121 18.92 -16.32 -4.79
N THR A 122 18.19 -17.17 -5.49
CA THR A 122 18.62 -18.52 -5.91
C THR A 122 18.82 -18.54 -7.42
N ARG A 123 19.69 -19.41 -7.94
CA ARG A 123 19.87 -19.51 -9.40
C ARG A 123 20.06 -20.98 -9.74
N SER A 124 19.13 -21.60 -10.44
CA SER A 124 19.31 -22.97 -10.93
C SER A 124 20.41 -23.00 -12.01
N GLU A 125 20.93 -24.18 -12.30
CA GLU A 125 21.87 -24.35 -13.40
C GLU A 125 21.19 -24.08 -14.76
N HIS A 126 22.01 -23.71 -15.74
CA HIS A 126 21.65 -23.05 -17.00
C HIS A 126 20.53 -23.71 -17.85
N PRO A 127 19.80 -22.90 -18.66
CA PRO A 127 19.74 -21.44 -18.65
C PRO A 127 18.58 -20.92 -17.77
N THR A 128 18.87 -19.97 -16.88
CA THR A 128 17.84 -19.19 -16.19
C THR A 128 18.21 -17.72 -16.15
N ILE A 129 17.27 -16.88 -16.56
CA ILE A 129 17.36 -15.42 -16.45
C ILE A 129 17.32 -14.96 -14.99
N LEU A 130 17.86 -13.79 -14.71
CA LEU A 130 17.91 -13.18 -13.38
C LEU A 130 16.53 -13.01 -12.75
N ALA A 131 15.48 -12.79 -13.55
CA ALA A 131 14.10 -12.72 -13.05
C ALA A 131 13.67 -14.01 -12.32
N ASN A 132 14.17 -15.17 -12.78
CA ASN A 132 13.86 -16.48 -12.19
C ASN A 132 14.63 -16.75 -10.89
N THR A 133 15.46 -15.80 -10.44
CA THR A 133 16.17 -15.89 -9.15
C THR A 133 15.30 -15.51 -7.95
N THR A 134 14.13 -14.92 -8.23
CA THR A 134 13.16 -14.52 -7.22
C THR A 134 12.13 -15.63 -7.02
N LEU A 135 12.00 -16.12 -5.79
CA LEU A 135 10.99 -17.11 -5.44
C LEU A 135 9.62 -16.45 -5.23
N PHE A 136 8.79 -16.41 -6.27
CA PHE A 136 7.46 -15.79 -6.22
C PHE A 136 6.52 -16.46 -5.21
N SER A 137 6.68 -17.76 -4.97
CA SER A 137 5.93 -18.52 -3.94
C SER A 137 6.16 -17.97 -2.53
N ASP A 138 7.38 -17.53 -2.22
CA ASP A 138 7.70 -16.93 -0.93
C ASP A 138 7.14 -15.51 -0.79
N ILE A 139 7.15 -14.75 -1.89
CA ILE A 139 6.50 -13.45 -1.94
C ILE A 139 4.99 -13.59 -1.68
N GLY A 140 4.34 -14.58 -2.32
CA GLY A 140 2.94 -14.93 -2.09
C GLY A 140 2.67 -15.24 -0.62
N ARG A 141 3.53 -16.07 -0.01
CA ARG A 141 3.45 -16.42 1.42
C ARG A 141 3.52 -15.22 2.36
N MET A 142 4.34 -14.20 2.07
CA MET A 142 4.37 -13.00 2.91
C MET A 142 3.04 -12.22 2.86
N ARG A 143 2.36 -12.22 1.71
CA ARG A 143 1.01 -11.65 1.58
C ARG A 143 0.00 -12.47 2.38
N SER A 144 0.12 -13.80 2.38
CA SER A 144 -0.70 -14.70 3.20
C SER A 144 -0.59 -14.34 4.68
N PHE A 145 0.63 -14.18 5.20
CA PHE A 145 0.84 -13.79 6.60
C PHE A 145 0.20 -12.45 6.94
N ALA A 146 0.27 -11.46 6.04
CA ALA A 146 -0.38 -10.17 6.25
C ALA A 146 -1.91 -10.28 6.35
N ARG A 147 -2.55 -11.09 5.50
CA ARG A 147 -3.99 -11.34 5.58
C ARG A 147 -4.37 -12.08 6.86
N MET A 148 -3.59 -13.09 7.25
CA MET A 148 -3.80 -13.82 8.50
C MET A 148 -3.65 -12.90 9.72
N LEU A 149 -2.62 -12.03 9.76
CA LEU A 149 -2.43 -11.02 10.80
C LEU A 149 -3.60 -10.02 10.83
N GLN A 150 -4.10 -9.58 9.68
CA GLN A 150 -5.28 -8.72 9.59
C GLN A 150 -6.51 -9.40 10.20
N THR A 151 -6.80 -10.65 9.80
CA THR A 151 -7.93 -11.42 10.33
C THR A 151 -7.82 -11.60 11.85
N ARG A 152 -6.63 -11.92 12.38
CA ARG A 152 -6.41 -12.00 13.83
C ARG A 152 -6.51 -10.65 14.52
N ALA A 153 -6.01 -9.56 13.92
CA ALA A 153 -6.15 -8.22 14.46
C ALA A 153 -7.63 -7.83 14.59
N GLN A 154 -8.47 -8.16 13.60
CA GLN A 154 -9.91 -7.91 13.67
C GLN A 154 -10.61 -8.74 14.75
N TYR A 155 -10.20 -10.00 14.96
CA TYR A 155 -10.65 -10.80 16.10
C TYR A 155 -10.28 -10.15 17.44
N ARG A 156 -9.03 -9.70 17.55
CA ARG A 156 -8.51 -9.02 18.74
C ARG A 156 -9.24 -7.71 19.02
N ILE A 157 -9.57 -6.93 17.99
CA ILE A 157 -10.40 -5.72 18.11
C ILE A 157 -11.81 -6.10 18.58
N GLY A 158 -12.42 -7.13 17.99
CA GLY A 158 -13.76 -7.61 18.38
C GLY A 158 -13.83 -8.12 19.82
N THR A 159 -12.72 -8.63 20.36
CA THR A 159 -12.58 -9.13 21.74
C THR A 159 -11.92 -8.13 22.70
N SER A 160 -11.74 -6.88 22.27
CA SER A 160 -11.11 -5.78 23.04
C SER A 160 -9.63 -6.01 23.44
N ASP A 161 -8.90 -6.91 22.77
CA ASP A 161 -7.44 -7.02 22.83
C ASP A 161 -6.75 -6.01 21.89
N ILE A 162 -6.85 -4.73 22.24
CA ILE A 162 -6.34 -3.63 21.40
C ILE A 162 -4.81 -3.68 21.26
N ASP A 163 -4.10 -4.04 22.33
CA ASP A 163 -2.64 -4.15 22.33
C ASP A 163 -2.16 -5.26 21.38
N GLY A 164 -2.81 -6.43 21.42
CA GLY A 164 -2.53 -7.49 20.47
C GLY A 164 -2.88 -7.11 19.03
N ALA A 165 -3.99 -6.38 18.81
CA ALA A 165 -4.34 -5.90 17.48
C ALA A 165 -3.30 -4.92 16.92
N MET A 166 -2.84 -3.97 17.75
CA MET A 166 -1.74 -3.05 17.39
C MET A 166 -0.47 -3.83 17.04
N ALA A 167 -0.10 -4.84 17.84
CA ALA A 167 1.08 -5.67 17.58
C ALA A 167 1.00 -6.41 16.23
N ASP A 168 -0.19 -6.90 15.85
CA ASP A 168 -0.40 -7.54 14.55
C ASP A 168 -0.27 -6.54 13.39
N VAL A 169 -0.85 -5.34 13.53
CA VAL A 169 -0.73 -4.27 12.52
C VAL A 169 0.72 -3.81 12.36
N ILE A 170 1.45 -3.62 13.46
CA ILE A 170 2.87 -3.29 13.43
C ILE A 170 3.68 -4.41 12.79
N SER A 171 3.35 -5.67 13.07
CA SER A 171 4.00 -6.83 12.44
C SER A 171 3.80 -6.81 10.92
N CYS A 172 2.60 -6.49 10.43
CA CYS A 172 2.34 -6.29 9.00
C CYS A 172 3.18 -5.15 8.41
N LYS A 173 3.21 -3.97 9.07
CA LYS A 173 3.99 -2.81 8.59
C LYS A 173 5.49 -3.12 8.55
N ARG A 174 6.02 -3.85 9.53
CA ARG A 174 7.42 -4.32 9.54
C ARG A 174 7.69 -5.36 8.46
N LEU A 175 6.78 -6.31 8.25
CA LEU A 175 6.91 -7.30 7.17
C LEU A 175 6.96 -6.64 5.78
N CYS A 176 6.03 -5.71 5.54
CA CYS A 176 6.03 -4.84 4.36
C CYS A 176 7.40 -4.17 4.17
N ARG A 177 7.98 -3.65 5.25
CA ARG A 177 9.25 -2.93 5.20
C ARG A 177 10.44 -3.80 4.86
N HIS A 178 10.46 -5.01 5.37
CA HIS A 178 11.45 -6.01 5.00
C HIS A 178 11.35 -6.38 3.52
N LEU A 179 10.15 -6.49 2.98
CA LEU A 179 9.95 -6.75 1.54
C LEU A 179 10.37 -5.58 0.67
N GLU A 180 9.97 -4.37 1.03
CA GLU A 180 10.37 -3.16 0.30
C GLU A 180 11.87 -2.85 0.42
N ALA A 181 12.57 -3.44 1.38
CA ALA A 181 14.03 -3.37 1.49
C ALA A 181 14.76 -4.42 0.63
N GLN A 182 14.02 -5.36 0.01
CA GLN A 182 14.59 -6.25 -1.00
C GLN A 182 14.83 -5.48 -2.31
N GLN A 183 15.67 -6.04 -3.19
CA GLN A 183 16.20 -5.29 -4.33
C GLN A 183 15.27 -5.26 -5.56
N ALA A 184 14.35 -6.21 -5.71
CA ALA A 184 13.50 -6.30 -6.91
C ALA A 184 12.15 -5.61 -6.74
N MET A 185 11.63 -5.00 -7.81
CA MET A 185 10.37 -4.25 -7.81
C MET A 185 9.18 -5.09 -7.37
N VAL A 186 9.15 -6.38 -7.72
CA VAL A 186 8.08 -7.30 -7.29
C VAL A 186 7.96 -7.38 -5.76
N HIS A 187 9.08 -7.41 -5.03
CA HIS A 187 9.03 -7.43 -3.55
C HIS A 187 8.43 -6.14 -3.02
N ALA A 188 8.82 -5.00 -3.60
CA ALA A 188 8.29 -3.70 -3.22
C ALA A 188 6.78 -3.58 -3.52
N LEU A 189 6.32 -4.07 -4.68
CA LEU A 189 4.88 -4.13 -5.02
C LEU A 189 4.07 -4.96 -4.02
N VAL A 190 4.63 -6.09 -3.56
CA VAL A 190 3.97 -6.91 -2.53
C VAL A 190 4.02 -6.23 -1.17
N GLY A 191 5.11 -5.57 -0.83
CA GLY A 191 5.21 -4.72 0.35
C GLY A 191 4.14 -3.62 0.37
N ILE A 192 3.92 -2.95 -0.75
CA ILE A 192 2.85 -1.95 -0.95
C ILE A 192 1.47 -2.58 -0.69
N ALA A 193 1.19 -3.76 -1.24
CA ALA A 193 -0.07 -4.46 -1.01
C ALA A 193 -0.29 -4.80 0.48
N ILE A 194 0.75 -5.32 1.14
CA ILE A 194 0.72 -5.61 2.59
C ILE A 194 0.52 -4.33 3.41
N ARG A 195 1.07 -3.20 2.96
CA ARG A 195 0.85 -1.92 3.62
C ARG A 195 -0.62 -1.51 3.58
N GLY A 196 -1.29 -1.69 2.45
CA GLY A 196 -2.73 -1.44 2.31
C GLY A 196 -3.56 -2.32 3.25
N VAL A 197 -3.22 -3.61 3.35
CA VAL A 197 -3.84 -4.55 4.30
C VAL A 197 -3.71 -4.03 5.75
N ALA A 198 -2.52 -3.62 6.16
CA ALA A 198 -2.29 -3.07 7.49
C ALA A 198 -3.01 -1.74 7.75
N ALA A 199 -3.05 -0.87 6.73
CA ALA A 199 -3.67 0.46 6.82
C ALA A 199 -5.20 0.40 6.93
N ALA A 200 -5.82 -0.67 6.43
CA ALA A 200 -7.27 -0.88 6.49
C ALA A 200 -7.78 -1.35 7.86
N VAL A 201 -6.89 -1.73 8.78
CA VAL A 201 -7.24 -2.14 10.15
C VAL A 201 -7.46 -0.91 11.01
N GLY A 202 -8.72 -0.70 11.40
CA GLY A 202 -9.12 0.36 12.31
C GLY A 202 -9.02 -0.09 13.75
N ILE A 203 -7.91 0.20 14.42
CA ILE A 203 -7.69 -0.17 15.82
C ILE A 203 -8.75 0.42 16.78
N ALA A 204 -9.44 1.50 16.38
CA ALA A 204 -10.51 2.12 17.14
C ALA A 204 -11.91 1.72 16.66
N ALA A 205 -12.04 0.65 15.87
CA ALA A 205 -13.33 0.15 15.35
C ALA A 205 -14.21 -0.58 16.41
N VAL A 206 -14.09 -0.25 17.70
CA VAL A 206 -14.52 -1.13 18.79
C VAL A 206 -15.97 -0.86 19.24
N ARG A 207 -16.68 -1.94 19.59
CA ARG A 207 -18.06 -1.92 20.13
C ARG A 207 -18.16 -1.57 21.63
N GLU A 208 -17.15 -1.91 22.43
CA GLU A 208 -17.20 -1.81 23.90
C GLU A 208 -16.19 -0.84 24.53
N SER A 209 -14.94 -0.78 24.04
CA SER A 209 -13.91 0.10 24.60
C SER A 209 -12.98 0.66 23.52
N SER A 210 -12.96 1.98 23.37
CA SER A 210 -12.02 2.62 22.45
C SER A 210 -10.59 2.60 23.01
N PRO A 211 -9.55 2.63 22.15
CA PRO A 211 -8.17 2.74 22.58
C PRO A 211 -7.95 3.98 23.45
N SER A 212 -7.14 3.83 24.50
CA SER A 212 -6.73 4.94 25.35
C SER A 212 -5.77 5.88 24.60
N GLU A 213 -5.61 7.10 25.13
CA GLU A 213 -4.61 8.06 24.64
C GLU A 213 -3.20 7.44 24.60
N GLU A 214 -2.80 6.75 25.68
CA GLU A 214 -1.48 6.10 25.79
C GLU A 214 -1.30 5.02 24.70
N GLN A 215 -2.33 4.22 24.45
CA GLN A 215 -2.28 3.19 23.41
C GLN A 215 -2.15 3.80 22.02
N LEU A 216 -2.90 4.88 21.72
CA LEU A 216 -2.83 5.59 20.44
C LEU A 216 -1.47 6.26 20.22
N LEU A 217 -0.92 6.91 21.25
CA LEU A 217 0.41 7.52 21.20
C LEU A 217 1.49 6.48 20.92
N ARG A 218 1.49 5.37 21.68
CA ARG A 218 2.44 4.26 21.47
C ARG A 218 2.33 3.70 20.06
N PHE A 219 1.11 3.49 19.56
CA PHE A 219 0.90 2.96 18.21
C PHE A 219 1.41 3.93 17.13
N LEU A 220 1.13 5.23 17.28
CA LEU A 220 1.62 6.25 16.36
C LEU A 220 3.14 6.34 16.38
N ASP A 221 3.77 6.29 17.55
CA ASP A 221 5.22 6.27 17.70
C ASP A 221 5.85 5.04 17.03
N GLU A 222 5.26 3.85 17.20
CA GLU A 222 5.72 2.64 16.53
C GLU A 222 5.57 2.73 15.01
N LEU A 223 4.48 3.30 14.50
CA LEU A 223 4.31 3.58 13.07
C LEU A 223 5.36 4.58 12.55
N ASN A 224 5.73 5.58 13.34
CA ASN A 224 6.74 6.58 12.98
C ASN A 224 8.16 6.03 13.04
N ALA A 225 8.42 5.08 13.94
CA ALA A 225 9.71 4.39 14.06
C ALA A 225 10.01 3.46 12.88
N ILE A 226 9.02 3.19 12.01
CA ILE A 226 9.16 2.37 10.81
C ILE A 226 9.47 3.29 9.60
N PRO A 227 10.74 3.44 9.17
CA PRO A 227 11.12 4.42 8.15
C PRO A 227 10.52 4.13 6.76
N VAL A 228 10.22 5.19 5.99
CA VAL A 228 9.42 5.15 4.75
C VAL A 228 10.26 5.05 3.45
N ARG A 229 11.53 4.62 3.52
CA ARG A 229 12.44 4.75 2.37
C ARG A 229 12.53 3.48 1.51
N LEU A 230 11.84 3.52 0.37
CA LEU A 230 12.22 2.74 -0.81
C LEU A 230 13.47 3.36 -1.43
N ASP A 231 14.47 2.53 -1.73
CA ASP A 231 15.62 2.93 -2.53
C ASP A 231 15.27 2.74 -4.01
N MET A 232 14.66 3.78 -4.58
CA MET A 232 14.23 3.76 -5.97
C MET A 232 15.40 3.59 -6.94
N ASP A 233 16.59 4.12 -6.61
CA ASP A 233 17.77 3.99 -7.45
C ASP A 233 18.24 2.53 -7.50
N GLN A 234 18.20 1.83 -6.36
CA GLN A 234 18.53 0.42 -6.30
C GLN A 234 17.51 -0.45 -7.06
N ILE A 235 16.20 -0.19 -6.89
CA ILE A 235 15.15 -0.91 -7.62
C ILE A 235 15.31 -0.70 -9.12
N ARG A 236 15.53 0.55 -9.54
CA ARG A 236 15.81 0.93 -10.94
C ARG A 236 16.96 0.13 -11.53
N LEU A 237 18.06 0.06 -10.78
CA LEU A 237 19.25 -0.66 -11.19
C LEU A 237 18.98 -2.16 -11.31
N THR A 238 18.25 -2.76 -10.37
CA THR A 238 17.89 -4.18 -10.43
C THR A 238 16.99 -4.50 -11.62
N GLU A 239 15.95 -3.71 -11.87
CA GLU A 239 15.07 -3.89 -13.04
C GLU A 239 15.83 -3.74 -14.36
N ARG A 240 16.79 -2.79 -14.41
CA ARG A 240 17.70 -2.61 -15.56
C ARG A 240 18.52 -3.87 -15.82
N TYR A 241 19.08 -4.48 -14.77
CA TYR A 241 19.83 -5.74 -14.92
C TYR A 241 18.95 -6.90 -15.37
N TYR A 242 17.71 -7.01 -14.86
CA TYR A 242 16.78 -8.04 -15.30
C TYR A 242 16.43 -7.91 -16.78
N ALA A 243 16.16 -6.68 -17.25
CA ALA A 243 15.91 -6.41 -18.65
C ALA A 243 17.10 -6.77 -19.55
N LEU A 244 18.31 -6.37 -19.16
CA LEU A 244 19.52 -6.66 -19.95
C LEU A 244 19.84 -8.15 -20.00
N ASP A 245 19.68 -8.87 -18.90
CA ASP A 245 19.92 -10.32 -18.84
C ASP A 245 18.89 -11.09 -19.69
N LEU A 246 17.62 -10.69 -19.65
CA LEU A 246 16.59 -11.24 -20.53
C LEU A 246 16.94 -11.04 -22.02
N LEU A 247 17.39 -9.84 -22.39
CA LEU A 247 17.79 -9.55 -23.78
C LEU A 247 19.03 -10.34 -24.20
N GLN A 248 19.97 -10.57 -23.29
CA GLN A 248 21.12 -11.44 -23.54
C GLN A 248 20.70 -12.89 -23.76
N ALA A 249 19.81 -13.42 -22.93
CA ALA A 249 19.26 -14.77 -23.09
C ALA A 249 18.53 -14.92 -24.44
N MET A 250 17.75 -13.91 -24.85
CA MET A 250 17.12 -13.88 -26.18
C MET A 250 18.14 -13.82 -27.32
N ALA A 251 19.22 -13.06 -27.14
CA ALA A 251 20.26 -12.90 -28.16
C ALA A 251 21.04 -14.20 -28.43
N VAL A 252 21.27 -15.01 -27.40
CA VAL A 252 21.97 -16.31 -27.51
C VAL A 252 21.02 -17.48 -27.81
N GLY A 253 19.71 -17.25 -27.77
CA GLY A 253 18.68 -18.26 -28.06
C GLY A 253 18.29 -19.13 -26.87
N ASP A 254 18.71 -18.77 -25.66
CA ASP A 254 18.28 -19.42 -24.41
C ASP A 254 16.82 -19.08 -24.08
N GLU A 255 16.36 -17.90 -24.51
CA GLU A 255 14.96 -17.46 -24.44
C GLU A 255 14.43 -17.14 -25.84
N SER A 256 13.13 -17.37 -26.06
CA SER A 256 12.51 -17.05 -27.35
C SER A 256 11.62 -15.83 -27.26
N LEU A 257 11.77 -14.88 -28.20
CA LEU A 257 10.84 -13.75 -28.32
C LEU A 257 9.39 -14.26 -28.44
N SER A 258 9.17 -15.32 -29.23
CA SER A 258 7.83 -15.90 -29.39
C SER A 258 7.25 -16.47 -28.10
N GLY A 259 8.07 -17.11 -27.26
CA GLY A 259 7.66 -17.65 -25.96
C GLY A 259 7.38 -16.53 -24.96
N PHE A 260 8.27 -15.55 -24.87
CA PHE A 260 8.06 -14.36 -24.05
C PHE A 260 6.76 -13.65 -24.40
N PHE A 261 6.50 -13.38 -25.70
CA PHE A 261 5.27 -12.73 -26.13
C PHE A 261 4.02 -13.60 -26.03
N ALA A 262 4.15 -14.93 -25.94
CA ALA A 262 3.00 -15.81 -25.76
C ALA A 262 2.35 -15.64 -24.38
N GLU A 263 3.11 -15.24 -23.37
CA GLU A 263 2.56 -14.93 -22.05
C GLU A 263 1.73 -13.63 -22.04
N TRP A 264 1.90 -12.79 -23.08
CA TRP A 264 1.27 -11.47 -23.22
C TRP A 264 0.19 -11.43 -24.32
N HIS A 265 -0.38 -12.57 -24.69
CA HIS A 265 -1.36 -12.72 -25.78
C HIS A 265 -2.64 -11.87 -25.68
N HIS A 266 -2.91 -11.23 -24.55
CA HIS A 266 -4.01 -10.28 -24.35
C HIS A 266 -3.75 -8.90 -25.00
N LEU A 267 -2.52 -8.63 -25.47
CA LEU A 267 -2.21 -7.51 -26.36
C LEU A 267 -2.47 -7.95 -27.81
N GLU A 268 -3.73 -7.88 -28.25
CA GLU A 268 -4.28 -8.43 -29.51
C GLU A 268 -3.58 -8.00 -30.83
N GLU A 269 -2.53 -7.19 -30.78
CA GLU A 269 -1.89 -6.56 -31.95
C GLU A 269 -0.59 -7.23 -32.44
N PHE A 270 -0.09 -8.30 -31.80
CA PHE A 270 1.25 -8.84 -32.10
C PHE A 270 1.25 -10.32 -32.52
N HIS A 271 1.81 -10.63 -33.70
CA HIS A 271 1.92 -12.01 -34.22
C HIS A 271 3.35 -12.56 -33.97
N PRO A 272 3.59 -13.41 -32.95
CA PRO A 272 4.94 -13.73 -32.47
C PRO A 272 5.83 -14.46 -33.50
N GLY A 273 5.21 -15.18 -34.44
CA GLY A 273 5.92 -15.98 -35.45
C GLY A 273 6.69 -15.16 -36.49
N LEU A 274 6.37 -13.87 -36.70
CA LEU A 274 7.03 -13.05 -37.73
C LEU A 274 8.37 -12.46 -37.25
N VAL A 275 8.51 -12.26 -35.93
CA VAL A 275 9.70 -11.69 -35.28
C VAL A 275 10.81 -12.74 -35.12
N ALA A 276 10.45 -14.01 -34.89
CA ALA A 276 11.38 -15.12 -34.66
C ALA A 276 12.34 -15.38 -35.84
N TYR A 277 12.01 -14.94 -37.05
CA TYR A 277 12.82 -15.14 -38.26
C TYR A 277 13.61 -13.91 -38.71
N LEU A 278 13.50 -12.78 -37.99
CA LEU A 278 14.22 -11.55 -38.31
C LEU A 278 15.53 -11.48 -37.51
N ALA A 279 16.64 -11.16 -38.17
CA ALA A 279 17.92 -10.98 -37.50
C ALA A 279 18.01 -9.61 -36.81
N PHE A 280 18.37 -9.52 -35.53
CA PHE A 280 18.53 -8.22 -34.86
C PHE A 280 19.99 -7.93 -34.56
N ASP A 281 20.36 -6.63 -34.54
CA ASP A 281 21.59 -6.19 -33.91
C ASP A 281 21.31 -6.03 -32.42
N TRP A 282 21.59 -7.09 -31.66
CA TRP A 282 21.31 -7.16 -30.24
C TRP A 282 22.13 -6.16 -29.41
N ASN A 283 23.31 -5.72 -29.88
CA ASN A 283 24.06 -4.66 -29.21
C ASN A 283 23.29 -3.35 -29.28
N LEU A 284 22.74 -3.04 -30.46
CA LEU A 284 21.90 -1.85 -30.64
C LEU A 284 20.60 -1.94 -29.83
N VAL A 285 19.98 -3.13 -29.76
CA VAL A 285 18.78 -3.36 -28.93
C VAL A 285 19.07 -3.06 -27.46
N MET A 286 20.10 -3.70 -26.91
CA MET A 286 20.48 -3.54 -25.51
C MET A 286 20.89 -2.10 -25.17
N GLN A 287 21.69 -1.45 -26.03
CA GLN A 287 22.06 -0.05 -25.82
C GLN A 287 20.81 0.85 -25.74
N ARG A 288 19.87 0.67 -26.66
CA ARG A 288 18.66 1.48 -26.71
C ARG A 288 17.74 1.23 -25.50
N VAL A 289 17.55 -0.02 -25.08
CA VAL A 289 16.81 -0.34 -23.85
C VAL A 289 17.51 0.27 -22.62
N ASN A 290 18.84 0.19 -22.57
CA ASN A 290 19.65 0.74 -21.51
C ASN A 290 19.51 2.27 -21.40
N GLU A 291 19.45 2.99 -22.52
CA GLU A 291 19.16 4.44 -22.59
C GLU A 291 17.78 4.78 -22.02
N HIS A 292 16.75 3.97 -22.30
CA HIS A 292 15.42 4.18 -21.73
C HIS A 292 15.40 4.11 -20.20
N TYR A 293 16.29 3.32 -19.57
CA TYR A 293 16.45 3.31 -18.10
C TYR A 293 17.19 4.55 -17.58
N ASP A 294 18.02 5.21 -18.39
CA ASP A 294 18.68 6.48 -18.01
C ASP A 294 17.67 7.64 -18.01
N ASP A 295 16.69 7.60 -18.92
CA ASP A 295 15.58 8.56 -18.99
C ASP A 295 14.42 8.23 -18.04
N TRP A 296 14.59 7.28 -17.11
CA TRP A 296 13.57 6.87 -16.15
C TRP A 296 12.97 8.07 -15.39
N GLY A 297 11.65 8.23 -15.49
CA GLY A 297 10.89 9.28 -14.80
C GLY A 297 10.56 10.49 -15.68
N ASN A 298 11.19 10.61 -16.85
CA ASN A 298 10.74 11.52 -17.90
C ASN A 298 9.82 10.71 -18.83
N SER A 299 8.50 10.74 -18.57
CA SER A 299 7.42 10.05 -19.32
C SER A 299 7.88 9.32 -20.58
N LEU A 300 7.87 7.98 -20.58
CA LEU A 300 8.23 7.19 -21.76
C LEU A 300 7.36 7.59 -22.96
N PHE A 301 7.92 8.37 -23.87
CA PHE A 301 7.32 8.55 -25.19
C PHE A 301 7.70 7.35 -26.05
N LEU A 302 6.91 6.29 -25.94
CA LEU A 302 6.93 5.23 -26.95
C LEU A 302 6.44 5.83 -28.25
N HIS A 303 7.36 6.09 -29.18
CA HIS A 303 6.97 6.39 -30.55
C HIS A 303 6.69 5.05 -31.25
N PRO A 304 5.42 4.69 -31.52
CA PRO A 304 5.16 3.47 -32.27
C PRO A 304 5.91 3.53 -33.59
N PRO A 305 6.71 2.51 -33.92
CA PRO A 305 7.53 2.55 -35.13
C PRO A 305 6.63 2.66 -36.34
N ARG A 306 6.78 3.73 -37.14
CA ARG A 306 6.10 3.82 -38.44
C ARG A 306 6.65 2.74 -39.37
N LEU A 307 5.80 1.82 -39.80
CA LEU A 307 6.17 0.80 -40.79
C LEU A 307 6.52 1.48 -42.11
N SER A 308 7.77 1.33 -42.54
CA SER A 308 8.30 1.84 -43.80
C SER A 308 9.22 0.79 -44.43
N PRO A 309 9.55 0.86 -45.73
CA PRO A 309 10.55 -0.03 -46.32
C PRO A 309 11.91 0.05 -45.60
N ALA A 310 12.27 1.20 -45.03
CA ALA A 310 13.46 1.37 -44.22
C ALA A 310 13.41 0.59 -42.89
N SER A 311 12.21 0.26 -42.39
CA SER A 311 11.99 -0.54 -41.18
C SER A 311 12.42 -2.01 -41.35
N LEU A 312 12.73 -2.47 -42.56
CA LEU A 312 13.34 -3.78 -42.81
C LEU A 312 14.86 -3.79 -42.63
N MET A 313 15.51 -2.60 -42.61
CA MET A 313 16.95 -2.50 -42.36
C MET A 313 17.28 -2.92 -40.92
N ILE A 314 18.39 -3.64 -40.75
CA ILE A 314 18.77 -4.24 -39.45
C ILE A 314 18.82 -3.23 -38.30
N ASN A 315 19.34 -2.02 -38.53
CA ASN A 315 19.39 -0.99 -37.49
C ASN A 315 17.99 -0.49 -37.10
N LYS A 316 17.13 -0.20 -38.09
CA LYS A 316 15.79 0.35 -37.83
C LYS A 316 14.86 -0.67 -37.17
N ARG A 317 14.92 -1.95 -37.56
CA ARG A 317 14.15 -3.00 -36.88
C ARG A 317 14.66 -3.28 -35.46
N SER A 318 15.97 -3.19 -35.23
CA SER A 318 16.55 -3.37 -33.89
C SER A 318 16.12 -2.25 -32.94
N LEU A 319 16.11 -1.00 -33.39
CA LEU A 319 15.54 0.11 -32.62
C LEU A 319 14.04 -0.11 -32.32
N GLY A 320 13.27 -0.56 -33.31
CA GLY A 320 11.85 -0.86 -33.12
C GLY A 320 11.60 -1.98 -32.09
N LEU A 321 12.42 -3.04 -32.10
CA LEU A 321 12.36 -4.09 -31.07
C LEU A 321 12.74 -3.54 -29.70
N ALA A 322 13.77 -2.69 -29.60
CA ALA A 322 14.18 -2.08 -28.34
C ALA A 322 13.09 -1.19 -27.73
N ASP A 323 12.47 -0.33 -28.54
CA ASP A 323 11.39 0.54 -28.10
C ASP A 323 10.15 -0.30 -27.70
N LEU A 324 9.87 -1.40 -28.40
CA LEU A 324 8.83 -2.36 -28.02
C LEU A 324 9.13 -3.03 -26.67
N MET A 325 10.35 -3.51 -26.47
CA MET A 325 10.78 -4.13 -25.20
C MET A 325 10.68 -3.13 -24.05
N ALA A 326 11.18 -1.90 -24.23
CA ALA A 326 11.03 -0.85 -23.23
C ALA A 326 9.55 -0.56 -22.93
N GLY A 327 8.70 -0.56 -23.95
CA GLY A 327 7.26 -0.36 -23.80
C GLY A 327 6.51 -1.45 -23.06
N ILE A 328 7.09 -2.65 -22.91
CA ILE A 328 6.51 -3.76 -22.13
C ILE A 328 7.08 -3.79 -20.72
N LEU A 329 8.40 -3.55 -20.60
CA LEU A 329 9.10 -3.65 -19.33
C LEU A 329 8.85 -2.44 -18.42
N MET A 330 8.62 -1.25 -18.99
CA MET A 330 8.55 0.01 -18.22
C MET A 330 7.15 0.47 -17.76
N PRO A 331 6.00 0.06 -18.33
CA PRO A 331 4.69 0.41 -17.73
C PRO A 331 4.53 -0.09 -16.29
N ALA A 332 5.07 -1.26 -15.97
CA ALA A 332 5.09 -1.82 -14.62
C ALA A 332 5.76 -0.86 -13.61
N VAL A 333 6.77 -0.13 -14.07
CA VAL A 333 7.52 0.86 -13.29
C VAL A 333 6.68 2.12 -12.99
N GLN A 334 5.95 2.65 -13.98
CA GLN A 334 5.09 3.83 -13.75
C GLN A 334 3.95 3.50 -12.78
N ALA A 335 3.35 2.32 -12.95
CA ALA A 335 2.36 1.79 -12.01
C ALA A 335 2.95 1.61 -10.61
N PHE A 336 4.22 1.23 -10.50
CA PHE A 336 4.93 1.09 -9.23
C PHE A 336 5.19 2.44 -8.53
N ASP A 337 5.64 3.47 -9.26
CA ASP A 337 5.84 4.82 -8.71
C ASP A 337 4.51 5.37 -8.14
N GLU A 338 3.44 5.26 -8.92
CA GLU A 338 2.12 5.72 -8.51
C GLU A 338 1.55 4.90 -7.33
N ALA A 339 1.72 3.57 -7.35
CA ALA A 339 1.34 2.72 -6.22
C ALA A 339 2.11 3.09 -4.94
N THR A 340 3.38 3.47 -5.06
CA THR A 340 4.21 3.97 -3.94
C THR A 340 3.66 5.29 -3.42
N PHE A 341 3.35 6.24 -4.30
CA PHE A 341 2.85 7.56 -3.93
C PHE A 341 1.48 7.49 -3.26
N ARG A 342 0.53 6.74 -3.84
CA ARG A 342 -0.78 6.48 -3.24
C ARG A 342 -0.66 5.88 -1.84
N THR A 343 0.28 4.96 -1.67
CA THR A 343 0.51 4.27 -0.40
C THR A 343 1.12 5.17 0.66
N ARG A 344 1.94 6.17 0.26
CA ARG A 344 2.39 7.24 1.14
C ARG A 344 1.23 8.14 1.57
N CYS A 345 0.25 8.42 0.69
CA CYS A 345 -0.97 9.13 1.08
C CYS A 345 -1.78 8.39 2.13
N LEU A 346 -2.00 7.08 1.94
CA LEU A 346 -2.67 6.23 2.94
C LEU A 346 -1.96 6.34 4.30
N ASP A 347 -0.64 6.20 4.30
CA ASP A 347 0.17 6.31 5.52
C ASP A 347 0.11 7.70 6.19
N ASN A 348 0.06 8.78 5.41
CA ASN A 348 -0.13 10.13 5.92
C ASN A 348 -1.52 10.30 6.55
N LEU A 349 -2.57 9.88 5.84
CA LEU A 349 -3.95 9.98 6.30
C LEU A 349 -4.22 9.10 7.53
N GLN A 350 -3.59 7.92 7.61
CA GLN A 350 -3.63 7.07 8.80
C GLN A 350 -3.04 7.80 10.01
N ARG A 351 -1.86 8.41 9.87
CA ARG A 351 -1.22 9.17 10.96
C ARG A 351 -2.03 10.41 11.35
N ILE A 352 -2.62 11.10 10.38
CA ILE A 352 -3.51 12.24 10.64
C ILE A 352 -4.77 11.78 11.39
N ALA A 353 -5.40 10.68 10.97
CA ALA A 353 -6.57 10.14 11.65
C ALA A 353 -6.24 9.74 13.10
N LEU A 354 -5.12 9.04 13.33
CA LEU A 354 -4.65 8.72 14.67
C LEU A 354 -4.35 9.97 15.51
N ALA A 355 -3.73 11.00 14.93
CA ALA A 355 -3.51 12.28 15.61
C ALA A 355 -4.82 12.98 15.99
N MET A 356 -5.85 12.91 15.15
CA MET A 356 -7.19 13.41 15.48
C MET A 356 -7.83 12.63 16.62
N LEU A 357 -7.64 11.32 16.69
CA LEU A 357 -8.13 10.50 17.81
C LEU A 357 -7.40 10.82 19.12
N ILE A 358 -6.09 11.04 19.08
CA ILE A 358 -5.33 11.45 20.27
C ILE A 358 -5.81 12.82 20.75
N TYR A 359 -5.98 13.78 19.84
CA TYR A 359 -6.55 15.09 20.16
C TYR A 359 -7.93 14.93 20.81
N GLU A 360 -8.79 14.08 20.25
CA GLU A 360 -10.13 13.84 20.78
C GLU A 360 -10.10 13.28 22.21
N ARG A 361 -9.19 12.36 22.52
CA ARG A 361 -9.01 11.83 23.88
C ARG A 361 -8.58 12.89 24.88
N GLN A 362 -7.78 13.87 24.45
CA GLN A 362 -7.28 14.95 25.31
C GLN A 362 -8.29 16.11 25.46
N HIS A 363 -9.08 16.38 24.44
CA HIS A 363 -9.94 17.57 24.37
C HIS A 363 -11.45 17.27 24.42
N GLY A 364 -11.87 16.00 24.35
CA GLY A 364 -13.27 15.56 24.35
C GLY A 364 -14.01 15.71 23.01
N THR A 365 -13.37 16.35 22.03
CA THR A 365 -13.87 16.50 20.65
C THR A 365 -12.71 16.38 19.67
N LEU A 366 -13.01 16.03 18.43
CA LEU A 366 -12.10 16.24 17.31
C LEU A 366 -11.58 17.70 17.30
N PRO A 367 -10.40 17.96 16.69
CA PRO A 367 -9.97 19.33 16.48
C PRO A 367 -11.05 20.08 15.68
N PRO A 368 -11.39 21.33 16.00
CA PRO A 368 -12.26 22.10 15.14
C PRO A 368 -11.59 22.29 13.77
N ALA A 369 -12.38 22.42 12.70
CA ALA A 369 -11.86 22.69 11.36
C ALA A 369 -10.98 23.95 11.35
N TYR A 370 -11.34 24.91 12.22
CA TYR A 370 -10.52 26.06 12.56
C TYR A 370 -10.78 26.55 14.00
N SER A 371 -9.77 27.12 14.64
CA SER A 371 -9.94 27.88 15.89
C SER A 371 -10.49 29.27 15.63
N VAL A 372 -11.09 29.89 16.65
CA VAL A 372 -11.61 31.27 16.58
C VAL A 372 -11.14 32.09 17.77
N ASP A 373 -11.08 33.41 17.60
CA ASP A 373 -10.88 34.34 18.71
C ASP A 373 -12.16 34.58 19.51
N ALA A 374 -12.09 35.46 20.53
CA ALA A 374 -13.25 35.81 21.37
C ALA A 374 -14.40 36.50 20.61
N SER A 375 -14.13 37.04 19.41
CA SER A 375 -15.13 37.65 18.52
C SER A 375 -15.72 36.66 17.51
N GLY A 376 -15.22 35.43 17.46
CA GLY A 376 -15.62 34.40 16.50
C GLY A 376 -14.86 34.48 15.17
N GLN A 377 -13.81 35.29 15.07
CA GLN A 377 -13.00 35.39 13.85
C GLN A 377 -12.08 34.16 13.73
N PRO A 378 -12.04 33.45 12.58
CA PRO A 378 -11.13 32.32 12.38
C PRO A 378 -9.65 32.68 12.55
N LEU A 379 -8.92 31.85 13.29
CA LEU A 379 -7.49 32.01 13.58
C LEU A 379 -6.64 30.96 12.85
N HIS A 380 -6.76 29.68 13.19
CA HIS A 380 -5.87 28.63 12.67
C HIS A 380 -6.63 27.39 12.18
N SER A 381 -6.14 26.76 11.12
CA SER A 381 -6.62 25.46 10.64
C SER A 381 -6.39 24.33 11.66
N TRP A 382 -7.24 23.30 11.62
CA TRP A 382 -7.03 22.01 12.31
C TRP A 382 -5.63 21.43 12.11
N ARG A 383 -5.00 21.68 10.95
CA ARG A 383 -3.63 21.22 10.65
C ARG A 383 -2.59 21.83 11.59
N VAL A 384 -2.77 23.08 11.99
CA VAL A 384 -1.90 23.75 12.98
C VAL A 384 -2.08 23.11 14.36
N LEU A 385 -3.32 22.84 14.75
CA LEU A 385 -3.65 22.22 16.05
C LEU A 385 -3.07 20.80 16.17
N LEU A 386 -2.92 20.09 15.06
CA LEU A 386 -2.39 18.73 15.06
C LEU A 386 -0.85 18.64 15.01
N LEU A 387 -0.12 19.74 14.81
CA LEU A 387 1.35 19.72 14.71
C LEU A 387 2.07 18.98 15.86
N PRO A 388 1.66 19.13 17.14
CA PRO A 388 2.30 18.40 18.24
C PRO A 388 2.20 16.88 18.12
N TYR A 389 1.13 16.38 17.51
CA TYR A 389 0.83 14.95 17.38
C TYR A 389 1.45 14.32 16.13
N VAL A 390 1.85 15.13 15.14
CA VAL A 390 2.44 14.65 13.87
C VAL A 390 3.95 14.90 13.80
N GLY A 391 4.60 15.04 14.96
CA GLY A 391 6.06 15.24 15.05
C GLY A 391 6.53 16.62 14.59
N GLN A 392 5.69 17.65 14.70
CA GLN A 392 5.97 19.03 14.30
C GLN A 392 5.86 20.03 15.47
N ALA A 393 6.14 19.58 16.70
CA ALA A 393 6.07 20.43 17.91
C ALA A 393 6.96 21.69 17.81
N GLU A 394 8.16 21.58 17.22
CA GLU A 394 9.05 22.76 17.04
C GLU A 394 8.46 23.83 16.12
N LEU A 395 7.64 23.45 15.14
CA LEU A 395 6.94 24.40 14.28
C LEU A 395 5.74 25.02 15.03
N PHE A 396 5.03 24.20 15.80
CA PHE A 396 3.91 24.64 16.64
C PHE A 396 4.34 25.73 17.63
N ASP A 397 5.45 25.54 18.34
CA ASP A 397 5.97 26.48 19.35
C ASP A 397 6.37 27.85 18.76
N LYS A 398 6.62 27.93 17.44
CA LYS A 398 6.97 29.18 16.74
C LYS A 398 5.74 29.99 16.31
N LEU A 399 4.58 29.35 16.22
CA LEU A 399 3.33 29.99 15.79
C LEU A 399 2.69 30.71 16.98
N ARG A 400 2.15 31.91 16.73
CA ARG A 400 1.36 32.65 17.73
C ARG A 400 -0.11 32.29 17.55
N LEU A 401 -0.64 31.51 18.48
CA LEU A 401 -2.01 30.98 18.42
C LEU A 401 -3.10 32.00 18.79
N ASP A 402 -2.70 33.13 19.36
CA ASP A 402 -3.52 34.27 19.72
C ASP A 402 -3.60 35.34 18.60
N GLU A 403 -2.88 35.12 17.50
CA GLU A 403 -2.89 35.96 16.30
C GLU A 403 -3.44 35.18 15.09
N PRO A 404 -4.08 35.85 14.11
CA PRO A 404 -4.50 35.18 12.88
C PRO A 404 -3.34 34.45 12.15
N TRP A 405 -3.67 33.37 11.43
CA TRP A 405 -2.70 32.60 10.64
C TRP A 405 -1.90 33.43 9.62
N ASP A 406 -2.42 34.57 9.19
CA ASP A 406 -1.83 35.50 8.23
C ASP A 406 -1.30 36.80 8.88
N SER A 407 -1.17 36.84 10.21
CA SER A 407 -0.48 37.94 10.91
C SER A 407 0.94 38.12 10.38
N ASP A 408 1.52 39.32 10.55
CA ASP A 408 2.89 39.59 10.10
C ASP A 408 3.91 38.61 10.69
N HIS A 409 3.67 38.11 11.91
CA HIS A 409 4.49 37.06 12.51
C HIS A 409 4.22 35.69 11.87
N ASN A 410 2.97 35.24 11.79
CA ASN A 410 2.66 33.88 11.33
C ASN A 410 2.90 33.68 9.82
N ARG A 411 2.82 34.74 9.01
CA ARG A 411 3.02 34.67 7.55
C ARG A 411 4.38 34.10 7.11
N GLN A 412 5.42 34.27 7.95
CA GLN A 412 6.75 33.76 7.63
C GLN A 412 6.83 32.22 7.58
N PHE A 413 5.82 31.52 8.12
CA PHE A 413 5.75 30.06 8.15
C PHE A 413 4.82 29.48 7.08
N HIS A 414 4.22 30.31 6.21
CA HIS A 414 3.30 29.84 5.17
C HIS A 414 3.96 28.79 4.28
N ASP A 415 5.22 28.96 3.89
CA ASP A 415 5.93 28.01 3.02
C ASP A 415 6.40 26.73 3.74
N ALA A 416 6.32 26.69 5.07
CA ALA A 416 6.81 25.61 5.91
C ALA A 416 5.81 24.43 6.07
N ALA A 417 4.95 24.18 5.07
CA ALA A 417 3.92 23.14 5.20
C ALA A 417 4.54 21.74 5.43
N PRO A 418 4.19 21.04 6.51
CA PRO A 418 4.70 19.70 6.79
C PRO A 418 4.42 18.69 5.66
N ALA A 419 5.38 17.78 5.41
CA ALA A 419 5.25 16.76 4.37
C ALA A 419 4.06 15.81 4.58
N ILE A 420 3.65 15.59 5.83
CA ILE A 420 2.48 14.76 6.18
C ILE A 420 1.16 15.31 5.61
N TYR A 421 1.09 16.61 5.29
CA TYR A 421 -0.10 17.23 4.69
C TYR A 421 -0.06 17.28 3.16
N ARG A 422 0.87 16.56 2.52
CA ARG A 422 1.10 16.63 1.08
C ARG A 422 1.01 15.25 0.42
N CYS A 423 0.19 15.16 -0.61
CA CYS A 423 0.17 14.04 -1.54
C CYS A 423 1.41 14.14 -2.46
N PRO A 424 2.25 13.10 -2.55
CA PRO A 424 3.43 13.12 -3.42
C PRO A 424 3.09 13.07 -4.92
N SER A 425 1.88 12.68 -5.29
CA SER A 425 1.39 12.73 -6.68
C SER A 425 0.82 14.11 -7.06
N THR A 426 0.67 15.05 -6.11
CA THR A 426 0.16 16.40 -6.38
C THR A 426 1.30 17.40 -6.54
N VAL A 427 1.28 18.17 -7.62
CA VAL A 427 2.17 19.33 -7.78
C VAL A 427 1.65 20.46 -6.91
N LEU A 428 2.36 20.77 -5.82
CA LEU A 428 1.99 21.79 -4.83
C LEU A 428 2.95 22.97 -4.89
N LEU A 429 2.41 24.18 -4.83
CA LEU A 429 3.21 25.37 -4.54
C LEU A 429 3.68 25.36 -3.08
N PRO A 430 4.73 26.12 -2.73
CA PRO A 430 5.09 26.36 -1.35
C PRO A 430 3.87 26.77 -0.51
N GLY A 431 3.74 26.16 0.68
CA GLY A 431 2.63 26.40 1.58
C GLY A 431 1.29 25.74 1.24
N GLN A 432 1.21 24.95 0.16
CA GLN A 432 -0.02 24.24 -0.16
C GLN A 432 -0.13 22.85 0.47
N THR A 433 -1.37 22.40 0.66
CA THR A 433 -1.75 21.05 1.10
C THR A 433 -2.81 20.47 0.15
N SER A 434 -2.83 19.15 0.07
CA SER A 434 -3.78 18.36 -0.72
C SER A 434 -4.73 17.52 0.13
N TYR A 435 -4.77 17.72 1.46
CA TYR A 435 -5.68 17.02 2.37
C TYR A 435 -6.61 18.00 3.04
N SER A 436 -7.87 17.65 3.24
CA SER A 436 -8.91 18.48 3.86
C SER A 436 -9.77 17.70 4.84
N VAL A 437 -10.44 18.42 5.73
CA VAL A 437 -11.64 17.90 6.40
C VAL A 437 -12.89 18.26 5.59
N ILE A 438 -13.99 17.55 5.82
CA ILE A 438 -15.29 17.88 5.25
C ILE A 438 -16.10 18.65 6.29
N VAL A 439 -16.52 19.87 5.96
CA VAL A 439 -17.30 20.75 6.83
C VAL A 439 -18.74 20.84 6.36
N GLY A 440 -19.68 20.63 7.28
CA GLY A 440 -21.11 20.75 7.00
C GLY A 440 -21.97 19.91 7.92
N LYS A 441 -23.29 20.10 7.83
CA LYS A 441 -24.27 19.36 8.63
C LYS A 441 -24.05 17.84 8.46
N ASN A 442 -24.08 17.08 9.56
CA ASN A 442 -23.86 15.62 9.62
C ASN A 442 -22.44 15.14 9.30
N SER A 443 -21.51 15.99 8.87
CA SER A 443 -20.08 15.60 8.77
C SER A 443 -19.44 15.47 10.16
N ALA A 444 -18.19 15.01 10.22
CA ALA A 444 -17.38 15.05 11.45
C ALA A 444 -17.12 16.49 11.98
N PHE A 445 -17.37 17.51 11.15
CA PHE A 445 -17.11 18.92 11.48
C PHE A 445 -18.35 19.80 11.24
N PRO A 446 -19.47 19.59 11.97
CA PRO A 446 -20.68 20.40 11.82
C PRO A 446 -20.39 21.86 12.17
N ALA A 447 -20.74 22.77 11.24
CA ALA A 447 -20.46 24.21 11.37
C ALA A 447 -18.98 24.56 11.66
N GLY A 448 -18.05 23.67 11.29
CA GLY A 448 -16.61 23.84 11.53
C GLY A 448 -16.15 23.43 12.94
N GLN A 449 -17.06 23.01 13.82
CA GLN A 449 -16.71 22.48 15.14
C GLN A 449 -16.41 20.99 15.03
N GLY A 450 -15.40 20.50 15.75
CA GLY A 450 -15.15 19.07 15.87
C GLY A 450 -16.20 18.43 16.78
N MET A 451 -16.74 17.28 16.40
CA MET A 451 -17.67 16.52 17.24
C MET A 451 -16.94 15.66 18.28
N SER A 452 -17.63 15.27 19.35
CA SER A 452 -17.18 14.16 20.21
C SER A 452 -17.37 12.83 19.50
N LEU A 453 -16.45 11.89 19.71
CA LEU A 453 -16.56 10.55 19.14
C LEU A 453 -17.20 9.55 20.12
N ASP A 454 -17.57 9.94 21.33
CA ASP A 454 -18.23 9.03 22.29
C ASP A 454 -19.68 8.69 21.89
N GLU A 455 -20.27 9.43 20.94
CA GLU A 455 -21.55 9.05 20.33
C GLU A 455 -21.36 7.85 19.38
N SER A 456 -22.06 6.77 19.70
CA SER A 456 -22.14 5.48 18.97
C SER A 456 -22.48 5.71 17.49
N GLU A 457 -21.47 5.87 16.64
CA GLU A 457 -21.67 5.93 15.19
C GLU A 457 -20.51 5.33 14.40
N MET A 458 -20.89 4.71 13.29
CA MET A 458 -20.13 3.82 12.43
C MET A 458 -18.98 4.53 11.69
N ASN A 459 -18.22 3.75 10.91
CA ASN A 459 -17.10 4.20 10.07
C ASN A 459 -17.39 5.54 9.36
N ARG A 460 -16.72 6.60 9.82
CA ARG A 460 -16.87 7.97 9.29
C ARG A 460 -15.56 8.48 8.72
N ILE A 461 -15.64 9.23 7.63
CA ILE A 461 -14.50 9.96 7.06
C ILE A 461 -14.14 11.15 7.96
N LEU A 462 -12.87 11.21 8.39
CA LEU A 462 -12.31 12.33 9.14
C LEU A 462 -11.51 13.27 8.23
N VAL A 463 -10.69 12.71 7.34
CA VAL A 463 -9.78 13.47 6.48
C VAL A 463 -9.77 12.84 5.08
N VAL A 464 -9.68 13.68 4.06
CA VAL A 464 -9.76 13.29 2.64
C VAL A 464 -8.68 13.96 1.83
N GLU A 465 -8.36 13.37 0.68
CA GLU A 465 -7.72 14.11 -0.41
C GLU A 465 -8.70 15.06 -1.09
N ARG A 466 -8.15 16.16 -1.62
CA ARG A 466 -8.91 17.20 -2.32
C ARG A 466 -8.30 17.49 -3.68
N GLU A 467 -9.14 17.84 -4.65
CA GLU A 467 -8.70 18.11 -6.02
C GLU A 467 -7.90 19.41 -6.13
N ARG A 468 -8.39 20.51 -5.54
CA ARG A 468 -7.74 21.83 -5.62
C ARG A 468 -6.94 22.13 -4.36
N PRO A 469 -5.60 22.25 -4.38
CA PRO A 469 -4.82 22.55 -3.19
C PRO A 469 -5.18 23.89 -2.52
N VAL A 470 -5.03 23.97 -1.19
CA VAL A 470 -5.22 25.19 -0.37
C VAL A 470 -4.03 25.48 0.50
N GLY A 471 -3.98 26.66 1.13
CA GLY A 471 -2.96 26.99 2.11
C GLY A 471 -3.08 26.10 3.36
N TRP A 472 -1.98 25.51 3.82
CA TRP A 472 -2.02 24.56 4.94
C TRP A 472 -2.41 25.20 6.28
N MET A 473 -2.16 26.49 6.46
CA MET A 473 -2.55 27.25 7.66
C MET A 473 -3.92 27.94 7.50
N GLU A 474 -4.47 27.98 6.29
CA GLU A 474 -5.69 28.73 5.97
C GLU A 474 -6.92 28.04 6.60
N PRO A 475 -7.68 28.72 7.48
CA PRO A 475 -8.73 28.09 8.29
C PRO A 475 -10.05 27.85 7.55
N THR A 476 -10.33 28.58 6.47
CA THR A 476 -11.69 28.70 5.90
C THR A 476 -11.89 28.01 4.56
N SER A 477 -10.87 27.33 4.02
CA SER A 477 -10.91 26.74 2.68
C SER A 477 -11.19 25.24 2.68
N GLU A 478 -11.76 24.70 3.75
CA GLU A 478 -12.09 23.27 3.86
C GLU A 478 -13.24 22.85 2.92
N LEU A 479 -13.32 21.56 2.61
CA LEU A 479 -14.32 21.05 1.66
C LEU A 479 -15.73 21.12 2.25
N ALA A 480 -16.63 21.79 1.53
CA ALA A 480 -18.04 21.80 1.91
C ALA A 480 -18.67 20.42 1.69
N ARG A 481 -19.44 19.92 2.66
CA ARG A 481 -20.17 18.65 2.52
C ARG A 481 -21.03 18.62 1.25
N SER A 482 -21.64 19.75 0.86
CA SER A 482 -22.50 19.85 -0.31
C SER A 482 -21.79 19.54 -1.63
N THR A 483 -20.48 19.74 -1.72
CA THR A 483 -19.68 19.34 -2.88
C THR A 483 -19.08 17.95 -2.70
N ALA A 484 -18.67 17.58 -1.47
CA ALA A 484 -18.08 16.28 -1.19
C ALA A 484 -19.00 15.09 -1.53
N ILE A 485 -20.31 15.22 -1.32
CA ILE A 485 -21.28 14.13 -1.60
C ILE A 485 -21.70 14.03 -3.07
N GLN A 486 -21.15 14.86 -3.96
CA GLN A 486 -21.47 14.82 -5.40
C GLN A 486 -20.70 13.74 -6.16
N GLY A 487 -19.74 13.09 -5.49
CA GLY A 487 -18.88 12.06 -6.04
C GLY A 487 -17.41 12.44 -6.00
N ILE A 488 -16.59 11.52 -6.49
CA ILE A 488 -15.13 11.59 -6.46
C ILE A 488 -14.61 11.89 -7.86
N ASN A 489 -13.55 12.71 -7.97
CA ASN A 489 -12.92 13.11 -9.24
C ASN A 489 -13.90 13.74 -10.24
N ARG A 490 -15.01 14.32 -9.74
CA ARG A 490 -16.01 15.00 -10.56
C ARG A 490 -15.56 16.42 -10.83
N ARG A 491 -14.77 16.58 -11.91
CA ARG A 491 -14.29 17.88 -12.36
C ARG A 491 -15.43 18.79 -12.80
N HIS A 492 -15.95 19.57 -11.88
CA HIS A 492 -16.77 20.73 -12.21
C HIS A 492 -15.85 21.95 -12.28
N ALA A 493 -15.80 22.61 -13.45
CA ALA A 493 -14.86 23.70 -13.72
C ALA A 493 -14.90 24.84 -12.67
N GLU A 494 -15.99 24.96 -11.92
CA GLU A 494 -16.21 26.05 -10.95
C GLU A 494 -16.26 25.60 -9.49
N GLN A 495 -16.34 24.30 -9.19
CA GLN A 495 -16.53 23.80 -7.81
C GLN A 495 -15.41 22.84 -7.41
N ASP A 496 -14.92 23.02 -6.18
CA ASP A 496 -13.94 22.14 -5.54
C ASP A 496 -14.64 20.93 -4.89
N GLY A 497 -13.94 19.80 -4.77
CA GLY A 497 -14.55 18.54 -4.36
C GLY A 497 -13.55 17.47 -3.94
N LEU A 498 -14.10 16.28 -3.66
CA LEU A 498 -13.29 15.09 -3.39
C LEU A 498 -12.57 14.68 -4.67
N GLY A 499 -11.25 14.52 -4.57
CA GLY A 499 -10.47 14.04 -5.68
C GLY A 499 -9.00 13.90 -5.35
N SER A 500 -8.30 13.16 -6.19
CA SER A 500 -6.87 12.96 -6.08
C SER A 500 -6.25 12.77 -7.47
N PRO A 501 -4.94 12.96 -7.62
CA PRO A 501 -4.21 12.56 -8.83
C PRO A 501 -4.08 11.04 -8.98
N HIS A 502 -4.48 10.25 -7.98
CA HIS A 502 -4.39 8.80 -8.03
C HIS A 502 -5.46 8.21 -8.97
N PRO A 503 -5.10 7.29 -9.89
CA PRO A 503 -6.07 6.70 -10.80
C PRO A 503 -7.21 5.98 -10.07
N GLY A 504 -8.45 6.29 -10.45
CA GLY A 504 -9.66 5.55 -10.07
C GLY A 504 -10.27 5.90 -8.71
N GLY A 505 -9.82 6.94 -8.01
CA GLY A 505 -10.39 7.26 -6.70
C GLY A 505 -9.59 8.26 -5.85
N LEU A 506 -9.77 8.20 -4.53
CA LEU A 506 -8.95 8.92 -3.55
C LEU A 506 -8.72 8.10 -2.27
N ASN A 507 -7.76 8.53 -1.47
CA ASN A 507 -7.51 8.00 -0.14
C ASN A 507 -8.24 8.82 0.93
N VAL A 508 -8.74 8.15 1.97
CA VAL A 508 -9.37 8.78 3.13
C VAL A 508 -8.82 8.22 4.43
N GLY A 509 -8.83 9.03 5.50
CA GLY A 509 -8.62 8.61 6.88
C GLY A 509 -9.96 8.53 7.61
N LEU A 510 -10.17 7.45 8.37
CA LEU A 510 -11.44 7.11 9.00
C LEU A 510 -11.37 7.26 10.54
N ARG A 511 -12.56 7.35 11.15
CA ARG A 511 -12.78 7.44 12.61
C ARG A 511 -12.11 6.30 13.39
N ASP A 512 -12.00 5.12 12.80
CA ASP A 512 -11.40 3.96 13.45
C ASP A 512 -9.85 4.00 13.45
N GLY A 513 -9.24 5.07 12.92
CA GLY A 513 -7.80 5.21 12.78
C GLY A 513 -7.22 4.47 11.57
N SER A 514 -8.08 3.86 10.74
CA SER A 514 -7.67 3.27 9.46
C SER A 514 -7.61 4.32 8.35
N SER A 515 -6.98 3.93 7.24
CA SER A 515 -7.04 4.68 5.98
C SER A 515 -7.40 3.75 4.84
N ARG A 516 -8.22 4.20 3.89
CA ARG A 516 -8.71 3.38 2.77
C ARG A 516 -8.70 4.16 1.47
N PHE A 517 -8.47 3.45 0.37
CA PHE A 517 -8.74 3.96 -0.97
C PHE A 517 -10.22 3.72 -1.29
N ILE A 518 -10.91 4.77 -1.73
CA ILE A 518 -12.30 4.73 -2.17
C ILE A 518 -12.34 4.92 -3.67
N SER A 519 -12.96 3.96 -4.37
CA SER A 519 -13.16 4.01 -5.82
C SER A 519 -14.04 5.20 -6.19
N GLU A 520 -13.73 5.86 -7.30
CA GLU A 520 -14.59 6.90 -7.89
C GLU A 520 -15.93 6.36 -8.38
N THR A 521 -16.04 5.04 -8.53
CA THR A 521 -17.28 4.32 -8.86
C THR A 521 -18.11 3.92 -7.64
N ILE A 522 -17.73 4.35 -6.44
CA ILE A 522 -18.52 4.10 -5.22
C ILE A 522 -19.96 4.59 -5.40
N ASP A 523 -20.93 3.82 -4.89
CA ASP A 523 -22.31 4.27 -4.83
C ASP A 523 -22.43 5.54 -3.97
N LEU A 524 -23.16 6.54 -4.47
CA LEU A 524 -23.24 7.86 -3.84
C LEU A 524 -23.91 7.83 -2.47
N GLN A 525 -24.85 6.90 -2.24
CA GLN A 525 -25.48 6.76 -0.93
C GLN A 525 -24.47 6.23 0.08
N VAL A 526 -23.63 5.28 -0.33
CA VAL A 526 -22.54 4.74 0.50
C VAL A 526 -21.52 5.83 0.83
N LEU A 527 -21.09 6.60 -0.16
CA LEU A 527 -20.19 7.75 0.07
C LEU A 527 -20.82 8.75 1.05
N GLN A 528 -22.10 9.08 0.87
CA GLN A 528 -22.80 9.97 1.78
C GLN A 528 -22.87 9.39 3.20
N SER A 529 -23.14 8.09 3.35
CA SER A 529 -23.17 7.44 4.66
C SER A 529 -21.81 7.40 5.34
N LEU A 530 -20.72 7.26 4.59
CA LEU A 530 -19.35 7.39 5.12
C LEU A 530 -19.02 8.82 5.57
N VAL A 531 -19.56 9.84 4.90
CA VAL A 531 -19.41 11.24 5.34
C VAL A 531 -20.28 11.51 6.57
N ASP A 532 -21.49 10.95 6.59
CA ASP A 532 -22.50 11.20 7.63
C ASP A 532 -22.31 10.33 8.87
N GLY A 533 -21.57 9.23 8.80
CA GLY A 533 -21.43 8.23 9.88
C GLY A 533 -22.64 7.32 10.09
N THR A 534 -23.53 7.16 9.10
CA THR A 534 -24.90 6.63 9.27
C THR A 534 -25.14 5.17 8.87
N GLN A 535 -24.15 4.41 8.38
CA GLN A 535 -24.35 2.99 7.97
C GLN A 535 -23.54 1.97 8.77
N ASP A 536 -24.20 0.91 9.23
CA ASP A 536 -23.64 -0.45 9.14
C ASP A 536 -23.50 -0.77 7.64
N ARG A 537 -22.29 -1.12 7.21
CA ARG A 537 -21.80 -1.07 5.82
C ARG A 537 -22.71 -1.78 4.80
N PRO A 538 -22.82 -1.27 3.56
CA PRO A 538 -23.25 -2.04 2.40
C PRO A 538 -22.05 -2.77 1.77
N ASP A 539 -22.33 -3.94 1.21
CA ASP A 539 -21.41 -4.87 0.55
C ASP A 539 -20.40 -4.17 -0.39
N TYR A 540 -19.10 -4.49 -0.26
CA TYR A 540 -17.97 -3.94 -1.04
C TYR A 540 -17.61 -4.73 -2.29
#